data_AF-G1V1E5-F1
#
_entry.id   AF-G1V1E5-F1
#
_cell.length_a   1.000
_cell.length_b   1.000
_cell.length_c   1.000
_cell.angle_alpha   90.00
_cell.angle_beta   90.00
_cell.angle_gamma   90.00
#
_symmetry.space_group_name_H-M   'P 1'
#
loop_
_entity.id
_entity.type
_entity.pdbx_description
1 polymer ?
#
loop_
_entity_poly.entity_id
_entity_poly.type
_entity_poly.pdbx_seq_one_letter_code
_entity_poly.pdbx_strand_id
1 'polypeptide(L)'
;MFGIGGTELLVILVVALIVLGPKSVPQIARTLGKAMGEFRKVSTEFQRTLNTEIELEEHEKRKQEAEKELFGTEQKATAATKPAEAASPAAKPAAAATAAAPTETDASVKG
;
A
#
# COMPACT_ATOMS: atom_id res chain seq x y z
N MET A 1 -11.41 35.41 1.35
CA MET A 1 -12.42 36.05 0.47
C MET A 1 -13.22 35.01 -0.33
N PHE A 2 -13.66 33.94 0.32
CA PHE A 2 -14.69 33.05 -0.22
C PHE A 2 -15.64 32.73 0.94
N GLY A 3 -16.58 33.65 1.18
CA GLY A 3 -17.65 33.48 2.16
C GLY A 3 -18.75 32.56 1.64
N ILE A 4 -18.37 31.41 1.08
CA ILE A 4 -19.33 30.38 0.66
C ILE A 4 -19.51 29.46 1.86
N GLY A 5 -20.50 29.77 2.68
CA GLY A 5 -20.96 28.90 3.75
C GLY A 5 -21.91 27.83 3.21
N GLY A 6 -22.43 27.00 4.13
CA GLY A 6 -23.45 26.00 3.79
C GLY A 6 -24.71 26.63 3.19
N THR A 7 -25.07 27.85 3.61
CA THR A 7 -26.25 28.57 3.12
C THR A 7 -26.08 29.00 1.67
N GLU A 8 -24.96 29.62 1.29
CA GLU A 8 -24.68 30.02 -0.09
C GLU A 8 -24.66 28.82 -1.03
N LEU A 9 -24.07 27.69 -0.60
CA LEU A 9 -24.05 26.47 -1.38
C LEU A 9 -25.46 25.90 -1.60
N LEU A 10 -26.33 25.97 -0.58
CA LEU A 10 -27.73 25.58 -0.70
C LEU A 10 -28.49 26.45 -1.71
N VAL A 11 -28.29 27.77 -1.68
CA VAL A 11 -28.93 28.69 -2.65
C VAL A 11 -28.50 28.35 -4.08
N ILE A 12 -27.20 28.14 -4.31
CA ILE A 12 -26.68 27.73 -5.63
C ILE A 12 -27.31 26.40 -6.06
N LEU A 13 -27.43 25.44 -5.15
CA LEU A 13 -28.03 24.14 -5.43
C LEU A 13 -29.51 24.28 -5.82
N VAL A 14 -30.29 25.12 -5.12
CA VAL A 14 -31.69 25.41 -5.49
C VAL A 14 -31.78 26.04 -6.88
N VAL A 15 -30.95 27.05 -7.18
CA VAL A 15 -30.91 27.68 -8.51
C VAL A 15 -30.55 26.66 -9.60
N ALA A 16 -29.55 25.82 -9.35
CA ALA A 16 -29.16 24.75 -10.27
C ALA A 16 -30.30 23.74 -10.49
N LEU A 17 -31.04 23.37 -9.44
CA LEU A 17 -32.21 22.49 -9.57
C LEU A 17 -33.35 23.12 -10.38
N ILE A 18 -33.52 24.45 -10.32
CA ILE A 18 -34.53 25.15 -11.13
C ILE A 18 -34.12 25.16 -12.61
N VAL A 19 -32.85 25.49 -12.90
CA VAL A 19 -32.35 25.61 -14.26
C VAL A 19 -32.22 24.24 -14.94
N LEU A 20 -31.67 23.27 -14.24
CA LEU A 20 -31.36 21.93 -14.79
C LEU A 20 -32.48 20.92 -14.53
N GLY A 21 -33.31 21.15 -13.49
CA GLY A 21 -34.35 20.25 -13.03
C GLY A 21 -33.89 19.32 -11.88
N PRO A 22 -34.76 19.03 -10.89
CA PRO A 22 -34.39 18.21 -9.73
C PRO A 22 -34.15 16.74 -10.06
N LYS A 23 -34.67 16.25 -11.18
CA LYS A 23 -34.43 14.89 -11.67
C LYS A 23 -33.09 14.74 -12.38
N SER A 24 -32.57 15.82 -12.96
CA SER A 24 -31.36 15.81 -13.79
C SER A 24 -30.08 15.72 -12.97
N VAL A 25 -30.00 16.42 -11.83
CA VAL A 25 -28.83 16.36 -10.92
C VAL A 25 -28.48 14.93 -10.48
N PRO A 26 -29.41 14.13 -9.91
CA PRO A 26 -29.11 12.75 -9.53
C PRO A 26 -28.86 11.86 -10.75
N GLN A 27 -29.48 12.14 -11.90
CA GLN A 27 -29.24 11.40 -13.13
C GLN A 27 -27.80 11.58 -13.63
N ILE A 28 -27.33 12.83 -13.73
CA ILE A 28 -25.96 13.17 -14.16
C ILE A 28 -24.94 12.61 -13.17
N ALA A 29 -25.18 12.78 -11.86
CA ALA A 29 -24.32 12.24 -10.82
C ALA A 29 -24.20 10.71 -10.91
N ARG A 30 -25.29 9.99 -11.20
CA ARG A 30 -25.25 8.53 -11.40
C ARG A 30 -24.44 8.14 -12.63
N THR A 31 -24.62 8.82 -13.76
CA THR A 31 -23.83 8.54 -14.97
C THR A 31 -22.35 8.84 -14.77
N LEU A 32 -22.02 9.98 -14.19
CA LEU A 32 -20.63 10.35 -13.90
C LEU A 32 -20.00 9.40 -12.88
N GLY A 33 -20.76 9.02 -11.85
CA GLY A 33 -20.32 8.04 -10.85
C GLY A 33 -20.06 6.66 -11.44
N LYS A 34 -20.92 6.17 -12.34
CA LYS A 34 -20.69 4.93 -13.09
C LYS A 34 -19.44 5.02 -13.94
N ALA A 35 -19.29 6.10 -14.73
CA ALA A 35 -18.11 6.32 -15.57
C ALA A 35 -16.82 6.37 -14.75
N MET A 36 -16.81 7.08 -13.62
CA MET A 36 -15.68 7.12 -12.68
C MET A 36 -15.39 5.75 -12.07
N GLY A 37 -16.42 4.98 -11.71
CA GLY A 37 -16.27 3.63 -11.18
C GLY A 37 -15.69 2.65 -12.19
N GLU A 38 -16.19 2.68 -13.44
CA GLU A 38 -15.66 1.89 -14.55
C GLU A 38 -14.22 2.28 -14.87
N PHE A 39 -13.93 3.59 -14.95
CA PHE A 39 -12.57 4.08 -15.15
C PHE A 39 -11.64 3.58 -14.04
N ARG A 40 -12.04 3.66 -12.78
CA ARG A 40 -11.25 3.16 -11.64
C ARG A 40 -11.00 1.66 -11.75
N LYS A 41 -12.01 0.87 -12.14
CA LYS A 41 -11.87 -0.58 -12.34
C LYS A 41 -10.86 -0.87 -13.45
N VAL A 42 -10.98 -0.20 -14.59
CA VAL A 42 -10.04 -0.32 -15.70
C VAL A 42 -8.64 0.03 -15.23
N SER A 43 -8.41 1.19 -14.61
CA SER A 43 -7.10 1.56 -14.07
C SER A 43 -6.52 0.52 -13.11
N THR A 44 -7.38 -0.11 -12.30
CA THR A 44 -6.96 -1.17 -11.35
C THR A 44 -6.53 -2.44 -12.08
N GLU A 45 -7.27 -2.88 -13.10
CA GLU A 45 -6.89 -4.04 -13.92
C GLU A 45 -5.60 -3.78 -14.70
N PHE A 46 -5.43 -2.58 -15.27
CA PHE A 46 -4.18 -2.19 -15.95
C PHE A 46 -2.98 -2.24 -14.99
N GLN A 47 -3.12 -1.69 -13.78
CA GLN A 47 -2.07 -1.77 -12.76
C GLN A 47 -1.75 -3.23 -12.40
N ARG A 48 -2.77 -4.09 -12.33
CA ARG A 48 -2.62 -5.50 -12.00
C ARG A 48 -1.88 -6.26 -13.10
N THR A 49 -2.24 -6.05 -14.37
CA THR A 49 -1.58 -6.68 -15.51
C THR A 49 -0.12 -6.26 -15.60
N LEU A 50 0.18 -4.96 -15.49
CA LEU A 50 1.55 -4.46 -15.54
C LEU A 50 2.40 -5.00 -14.39
N ASN A 51 1.87 -5.01 -13.17
CA ASN A 51 2.59 -5.59 -12.03
C ASN A 51 2.85 -7.10 -12.22
N THR A 52 1.89 -7.83 -12.82
CA THR A 52 2.04 -9.28 -13.07
C THR A 52 3.11 -9.55 -14.13
N GLU A 53 3.17 -8.76 -15.20
CA GLU A 53 4.20 -8.89 -16.24
C GLU A 53 5.59 -8.53 -15.72
N ILE A 54 5.71 -7.44 -14.94
CA ILE A 54 6.98 -7.04 -14.33
C ILE A 54 7.48 -8.11 -13.36
N GLU A 55 6.60 -8.66 -12.52
CA GLU A 55 6.96 -9.71 -11.56
C GLU A 55 7.44 -10.98 -12.28
N LEU A 56 6.80 -11.38 -13.39
CA LEU A 56 7.22 -12.52 -14.19
C LEU A 56 8.58 -12.28 -14.86
N GLU A 57 8.81 -11.10 -15.45
CA GLU A 57 10.11 -10.74 -16.04
C GLU A 57 11.25 -10.73 -15.02
N GLU A 58 10.99 -10.24 -13.80
CA GLU A 58 11.98 -10.26 -12.72
C GLU A 58 12.32 -11.68 -12.25
N HIS A 59 11.34 -12.58 -12.24
CA HIS A 59 11.54 -13.99 -11.89
C HIS A 59 12.33 -14.75 -12.96
N GLU A 60 12.11 -14.47 -14.24
CA GLU A 60 12.88 -15.07 -15.33
C GLU A 60 14.33 -14.57 -15.37
N LYS A 61 14.55 -13.27 -15.14
CA LYS A 61 15.90 -12.70 -15.06
C LYS A 61 16.70 -13.31 -13.91
N ARG A 62 16.10 -13.42 -12.71
CA ARG A 62 16.75 -14.07 -11.55
C ARG A 62 17.11 -15.53 -11.79
N LYS A 63 16.26 -16.29 -12.49
CA LYS A 63 16.58 -17.68 -12.86
C LYS A 63 17.75 -17.77 -13.83
N GLN A 64 17.77 -16.92 -14.87
CA GLN A 64 18.87 -16.90 -15.84
C GLN A 64 20.20 -16.46 -15.22
N GLU A 65 20.17 -15.53 -14.27
CA GLU A 65 21.36 -15.12 -13.51
C GLU A 65 21.87 -16.25 -12.62
N ALA A 66 20.99 -16.91 -11.87
CA ALA A 66 21.37 -18.07 -11.05
C ALA A 66 21.94 -19.22 -11.88
N GLU A 67 21.37 -19.50 -13.06
CA GLU A 67 21.88 -20.52 -13.98
C GLU A 67 23.25 -20.13 -14.55
N LYS A 68 23.46 -18.87 -14.91
CA LYS A 68 24.78 -18.36 -15.34
C LYS A 68 25.82 -18.44 -14.23
N GLU A 69 25.45 -18.19 -12.97
CA GLU A 69 26.38 -18.36 -11.85
C GLU A 69 26.68 -19.84 -11.59
N LEU A 70 25.68 -20.72 -11.66
CA LEU A 70 25.87 -22.18 -11.53
C LEU A 70 26.76 -22.76 -12.64
N PHE A 71 26.54 -22.40 -13.90
CA PHE A 71 27.35 -22.86 -15.04
C PHE A 71 28.69 -22.12 -15.17
N GLY A 72 28.79 -20.88 -14.72
CA GLY A 72 30.04 -20.11 -14.69
C GLY A 72 31.02 -20.57 -13.61
N THR A 73 30.52 -21.24 -12.57
CA THR A 73 31.35 -21.70 -11.44
C THR A 73 32.12 -22.99 -11.75
N GLU A 74 31.72 -23.78 -12.76
CA GLU A 74 32.47 -24.98 -13.18
C GLU A 74 33.87 -24.64 -13.74
N GLN A 75 34.07 -23.44 -14.30
CA GLN A 75 35.38 -23.05 -14.84
C GLN A 75 36.35 -22.49 -13.77
N LYS A 76 35.90 -22.31 -12.52
CA LYS A 76 36.72 -21.78 -11.41
C LYS A 76 36.88 -22.76 -10.23
N ALA A 77 36.26 -23.93 -10.28
CA ALA A 77 36.30 -24.94 -9.21
C ALA A 77 37.46 -25.94 -9.30
N THR A 78 38.55 -25.63 -10.03
CA THR A 78 39.79 -26.43 -10.01
C THR A 78 40.98 -25.66 -9.43
N ALA A 79 40.77 -24.76 -8.46
CA ALA A 79 41.88 -24.16 -7.71
C ALA A 79 41.44 -23.66 -6.34
N ALA A 80 41.29 -24.55 -5.37
CA ALA A 80 41.74 -24.36 -3.97
C ALA A 80 41.11 -25.39 -3.03
N THR A 81 41.66 -26.60 -3.05
CA THR A 81 41.61 -27.53 -1.93
C THR A 81 42.56 -27.05 -0.83
N LYS A 82 42.06 -26.61 0.34
CA LYS A 82 42.36 -27.24 1.66
C LYS A 82 41.78 -26.47 2.87
N PRO A 83 41.45 -27.18 3.97
CA PRO A 83 40.59 -26.76 5.08
C PRO A 83 41.33 -26.49 6.40
N ALA A 84 40.71 -25.68 7.27
CA ALA A 84 40.84 -25.58 8.74
C ALA A 84 40.07 -24.30 9.13
N GLU A 85 39.32 -24.13 10.21
CA GLU A 85 39.47 -24.65 11.56
C GLU A 85 38.18 -24.33 12.33
N ALA A 86 37.87 -25.19 13.30
CA ALA A 86 36.77 -25.05 14.25
C ALA A 86 36.97 -23.87 15.22
N ALA A 87 35.87 -23.29 15.72
CA ALA A 87 35.60 -23.11 17.15
C ALA A 87 34.46 -22.09 17.41
N SER A 88 33.39 -22.59 18.02
CA SER A 88 32.40 -21.86 18.85
C SER A 88 33.10 -21.30 20.13
N PRO A 89 32.47 -20.60 21.12
CA PRO A 89 31.07 -20.15 21.30
C PRO A 89 30.96 -18.72 21.97
N ALA A 90 29.78 -18.39 22.54
CA ALA A 90 29.46 -17.38 23.59
C ALA A 90 28.62 -16.16 23.12
N ALA A 91 27.31 -16.10 23.37
CA ALA A 91 26.62 -15.82 24.65
C ALA A 91 26.45 -14.32 24.97
N LYS A 92 25.23 -13.79 24.79
CA LYS A 92 24.54 -12.93 25.78
C LYS A 92 23.07 -12.67 25.40
N PRO A 93 22.08 -13.01 26.26
CA PRO A 93 20.74 -12.43 26.20
C PRO A 93 20.74 -11.12 27.00
N ALA A 94 20.28 -10.02 26.39
CA ALA A 94 20.23 -8.72 27.03
C ALA A 94 18.82 -8.10 26.93
N ALA A 95 18.42 -7.50 28.05
CA ALA A 95 17.34 -6.53 28.26
C ALA A 95 15.91 -7.11 28.29
N ALA A 96 15.36 -7.45 29.46
CA ALA A 96 14.82 -6.56 30.51
C ALA A 96 13.36 -6.15 30.26
N ALA A 97 12.43 -6.89 30.88
CA ALA A 97 11.02 -6.52 31.04
C ALA A 97 10.61 -6.79 32.49
N THR A 98 10.60 -5.71 33.29
CA THR A 98 10.09 -5.57 34.66
C THR A 98 9.94 -4.05 34.86
N ALA A 99 8.96 -3.43 35.49
CA ALA A 99 7.59 -3.69 35.93
C ALA A 99 7.08 -2.33 36.52
N ALA A 100 5.78 -2.25 36.80
CA ALA A 100 5.06 -1.23 37.62
C ALA A 100 4.81 0.15 36.95
N ALA A 101 3.58 0.58 36.60
CA ALA A 101 2.29 0.72 37.34
C ALA A 101 2.30 1.86 38.40
N PRO A 102 1.14 2.36 38.89
CA PRO A 102 0.16 3.28 38.27
C PRO A 102 -0.17 4.51 39.19
N THR A 103 -0.86 5.55 38.68
CA THR A 103 -1.56 6.58 39.50
C THR A 103 -2.79 7.08 38.72
N GLU A 104 -4.02 6.87 39.23
CA GLU A 104 -4.91 7.87 39.88
C GLU A 104 -5.15 9.14 39.03
N THR A 105 -6.37 9.62 38.73
CA THR A 105 -7.42 10.04 39.67
C THR A 105 -8.81 10.18 38.99
N ASP A 106 -9.81 9.72 39.74
CA ASP A 106 -11.21 10.15 39.92
C ASP A 106 -11.77 11.39 39.16
N ALA A 107 -12.98 11.26 38.58
CA ALA A 107 -14.05 12.26 38.69
C ALA A 107 -15.39 11.71 38.16
N SER A 108 -16.26 11.36 39.10
CA SER A 108 -17.69 11.09 38.93
C SER A 108 -18.51 12.40 38.95
N VAL A 109 -19.85 12.30 38.83
CA VAL A 109 -20.92 13.36 38.87
C VAL A 109 -21.37 13.80 37.46
N LYS A 110 -22.62 13.71 37.00
CA LYS A 110 -24.00 13.83 37.59
C LYS A 110 -24.96 13.10 36.61
N GLY A 111 -26.08 12.49 36.97
CA GLY A 111 -27.09 12.95 37.93
C GLY A 111 -28.07 13.86 37.21
#